data_AF-A0A951P2B7-F1
#
_entry.id   AF-A0A951P2B7-F1
#
_cell.length_a   1.000
_cell.length_b   1.000
_cell.length_c   1.000
_cell.angle_alpha   90.00
_cell.angle_beta   90.00
_cell.angle_gamma   90.00
#
_symmetry.space_group_name_H-M   'P 1'
#
loop_
_entity.id
_entity.type
_entity.pdbx_description
1 polymer ?
#
loop_
_entity_poly.entity_id
_entity_poly.type
_entity_poly.pdbx_seq_one_letter_code
_entity_poly.pdbx_strand_id
1 'polypeptide(L)'
;MVPEIHSIFFLLGLGGLAIAYRLRLASLGMLAIVLLGLGYWSGWNQIYLGRHLSIIDSIALQMPIVAAILFLPLAYRCRSQKLFLLNAIAVCSALLSSLAEIVTKGSILPSLLLILPAALLWSYDDTLWTIGQREKLFQPIARRLAVLYLGGLFYWMSFHWVWGDLAWYSRILEWRSLPSVAILSAIAIGQWIYLLIQTPQLKTVMIGTMISVSTIVNFWHLRVQPIPIFAPLVFNAMLVILSIVTLRDSLKTGERRAFWFSIMFLSVQILSRLLEYEIDSPLRLLIFGACGISAIAAGLWFEHRVRVLPPTELKHLRTAAHR
;
A
#
# COMPACT_ATOMS: atom_id res chain seq x y z
N MET A 1 -16.51 17.18 -32.04
CA MET A 1 -16.50 16.48 -30.74
C MET A 1 -15.32 17.03 -29.95
N VAL A 2 -15.57 17.71 -28.84
CA VAL A 2 -14.50 18.21 -27.96
C VAL A 2 -13.96 16.99 -27.21
N PRO A 3 -12.64 16.67 -27.30
CA PRO A 3 -12.09 15.58 -26.53
C PRO A 3 -12.29 15.86 -25.05
N GLU A 4 -12.89 14.91 -24.36
CA GLU A 4 -13.10 15.01 -22.92
C GLU A 4 -11.74 15.06 -22.20
N ILE A 5 -11.68 15.84 -21.11
CA ILE A 5 -10.43 16.20 -20.42
C ILE A 5 -9.59 14.96 -20.05
N HIS A 6 -10.23 13.86 -19.67
CA HIS A 6 -9.55 12.59 -19.32
C HIS A 6 -8.76 12.02 -20.52
N SER A 7 -9.31 12.09 -21.73
CA SER A 7 -8.70 11.55 -22.95
C SER A 7 -7.44 12.33 -23.34
N ILE A 8 -7.44 13.65 -23.11
CA ILE A 8 -6.28 14.52 -23.37
C ILE A 8 -5.13 14.15 -22.43
N PHE A 9 -5.41 13.98 -21.13
CA PHE A 9 -4.38 13.56 -20.17
C PHE A 9 -3.83 12.17 -20.47
N PHE A 10 -4.68 11.25 -20.92
CA PHE A 10 -4.27 9.92 -21.36
C PHE A 10 -3.30 9.96 -22.54
N LEU A 11 -3.67 10.68 -23.60
CA LEU A 11 -2.84 10.83 -24.80
C LEU A 11 -1.52 11.53 -24.49
N LEU A 12 -1.55 12.59 -23.68
CA LEU A 12 -0.34 13.32 -23.28
C LEU A 12 0.58 12.46 -22.42
N GLY A 13 0.01 11.67 -21.50
CA GLY A 13 0.74 10.70 -20.68
C GLY A 13 1.44 9.63 -21.53
N LEU A 14 0.74 9.05 -22.52
CA LEU A 14 1.31 8.08 -23.46
C LEU A 14 2.42 8.70 -24.34
N GLY A 15 2.22 9.93 -24.82
CA GLY A 15 3.24 10.66 -25.57
C GLY A 15 4.50 10.91 -24.73
N GLY A 16 4.33 11.38 -23.49
CA GLY A 16 5.42 11.57 -22.54
C GLY A 16 6.16 10.27 -22.22
N LEU A 17 5.44 9.16 -22.09
CA LEU A 17 6.02 7.83 -21.87
C LEU A 17 6.88 7.38 -23.06
N ALA A 18 6.40 7.54 -24.29
CA ALA A 18 7.14 7.14 -25.49
C ALA A 18 8.48 7.89 -25.60
N ILE A 19 8.47 9.19 -25.32
CA ILE A 19 9.68 10.02 -25.28
C ILE A 19 10.58 9.59 -24.11
N ALA A 20 10.02 9.26 -22.95
CA ALA A 20 10.78 8.83 -21.78
C ALA A 20 11.53 7.51 -22.05
N TYR A 21 10.92 6.57 -22.78
CA TYR A 21 11.56 5.33 -23.21
C TYR A 21 12.75 5.55 -24.15
N ARG A 22 12.64 6.53 -25.04
CA ARG A 22 13.70 6.90 -25.99
C ARG A 22 14.85 7.60 -25.28
N LEU A 23 14.56 8.63 -24.49
CA LEU A 23 15.56 9.48 -23.84
C LEU A 23 16.09 8.92 -22.51
N ARG A 24 15.44 7.89 -21.95
CA ARG A 24 15.74 7.30 -20.62
C ARG A 24 15.69 8.34 -19.48
N LEU A 25 14.87 9.37 -19.61
CA LEU A 25 14.73 10.44 -18.63
C LEU A 25 13.67 10.10 -17.57
N ALA A 26 14.10 9.97 -16.32
CA ALA A 26 13.23 9.64 -15.20
C ALA A 26 12.20 10.74 -14.89
N SER A 27 12.54 12.02 -15.07
CA SER A 27 11.63 13.16 -14.86
C SER A 27 10.42 13.08 -15.78
N LEU A 28 10.64 12.74 -17.05
CA LEU A 28 9.58 12.62 -18.03
C LEU A 28 8.70 11.39 -17.76
N GLY A 29 9.31 10.28 -17.32
CA GLY A 29 8.56 9.11 -16.85
C GLY A 29 7.66 9.44 -15.64
N MET A 30 8.16 10.24 -14.68
CA MET A 30 7.37 10.70 -13.53
C MET A 30 6.21 11.60 -13.96
N LEU A 31 6.42 12.51 -14.92
CA LEU A 31 5.35 13.33 -15.46
C LEU A 31 4.29 12.47 -16.18
N ALA A 32 4.73 11.52 -17.01
CA ALA A 32 3.85 10.64 -17.77
C ALA A 32 2.92 9.83 -16.85
N ILE A 33 3.45 9.26 -15.77
CA ILE A 33 2.62 8.48 -14.84
C ILE A 33 1.64 9.35 -14.05
N VAL A 34 2.02 10.58 -13.69
CA VAL A 34 1.10 11.54 -13.04
C VAL A 34 -0.04 11.89 -13.99
N LEU A 35 0.26 12.19 -15.26
CA LEU A 35 -0.76 12.52 -16.25
C LEU A 35 -1.70 11.35 -16.53
N LEU A 36 -1.17 10.12 -16.68
CA LEU A 36 -2.00 8.93 -16.83
C LEU A 36 -2.86 8.67 -15.58
N GLY A 37 -2.31 8.87 -14.38
CA GLY A 37 -3.05 8.75 -13.13
C GLY A 37 -4.19 9.76 -13.02
N LEU A 38 -3.93 11.03 -13.37
CA LEU A 38 -4.97 12.07 -13.40
C LEU A 38 -6.04 11.80 -14.46
N GLY A 39 -5.64 11.34 -15.65
CA GLY A 39 -6.55 10.90 -16.70
C GLY A 39 -7.46 9.77 -16.23
N TYR A 40 -6.88 8.76 -15.58
CA TYR A 40 -7.61 7.63 -15.01
C TYR A 40 -8.63 8.05 -13.94
N TRP A 41 -8.18 8.80 -12.94
CA TRP A 41 -9.05 9.23 -11.83
C TRP A 41 -10.12 10.24 -12.25
N SER A 42 -9.85 11.07 -13.25
CA SER A 42 -10.87 11.99 -13.81
C SER A 42 -11.93 11.25 -14.63
N GLY A 43 -11.56 10.19 -15.37
CA GLY A 43 -12.49 9.34 -16.13
C GLY A 43 -13.24 8.31 -15.28
N TRP A 44 -12.80 8.09 -14.03
CA TRP A 44 -13.36 7.14 -13.06
C TRP A 44 -14.89 7.17 -13.01
N ASN A 45 -15.48 8.35 -12.76
CA ASN A 45 -16.95 8.50 -12.66
C ASN A 45 -17.69 8.22 -13.98
N GLN A 46 -17.06 8.40 -15.13
CA GLN A 46 -17.69 8.16 -16.43
C GLN A 46 -17.77 6.67 -16.74
N ILE A 47 -16.72 5.92 -16.38
CA ILE A 47 -16.69 4.46 -16.40
C ILE A 47 -17.83 3.92 -15.50
N TYR A 48 -18.07 4.55 -14.34
CA TYR A 48 -19.17 4.18 -13.42
C TYR A 48 -20.58 4.43 -13.96
N LEU A 49 -20.77 5.45 -14.79
CA LEU A 49 -22.10 5.85 -15.27
C LEU A 49 -22.53 5.11 -16.55
N GLY A 50 -21.71 4.17 -17.04
CA GLY A 50 -22.08 3.27 -18.15
C GLY A 50 -22.36 3.96 -19.48
N ARG A 51 -21.91 5.21 -19.67
CA ARG A 51 -22.06 5.92 -20.95
C ARG A 51 -21.01 5.40 -21.94
N HIS A 52 -21.47 5.11 -23.16
CA HIS A 52 -20.71 4.74 -24.37
C HIS A 52 -19.22 4.43 -24.14
N LEU A 53 -18.93 3.15 -23.89
CA LEU A 53 -17.57 2.65 -23.66
C LEU A 53 -16.69 2.85 -24.90
N SER A 54 -15.77 3.79 -24.79
CA SER A 54 -14.69 4.02 -25.74
C SER A 54 -13.60 2.94 -25.58
N ILE A 55 -12.72 2.83 -26.58
CA ILE A 55 -11.49 2.01 -26.50
C ILE A 55 -10.65 2.42 -25.29
N ILE A 56 -10.63 3.73 -24.99
CA ILE A 56 -9.88 4.30 -23.86
C ILE A 56 -10.40 3.75 -22.52
N ASP A 57 -11.72 3.63 -22.37
CA ASP A 57 -12.34 3.09 -21.15
C ASP A 57 -12.00 1.61 -20.96
N SER A 58 -11.94 0.85 -22.06
CA SER A 58 -11.54 -0.56 -22.01
C SER A 58 -10.08 -0.72 -21.57
N ILE A 59 -9.19 0.17 -22.01
CA ILE A 59 -7.80 0.22 -21.55
C ILE A 59 -7.72 0.68 -20.08
N ALA A 60 -8.58 1.62 -19.68
CA ALA A 60 -8.66 2.12 -18.31
C ALA A 60 -9.02 1.02 -17.30
N LEU A 61 -9.93 0.11 -17.64
CA LEU A 61 -10.30 -1.04 -16.80
C LEU A 61 -9.12 -2.01 -16.55
N GLN A 62 -8.12 -2.02 -17.44
CA GLN A 62 -6.91 -2.84 -17.33
C GLN A 62 -5.68 -2.07 -16.83
N MET A 63 -5.87 -0.86 -16.29
CA MET A 63 -4.79 0.00 -15.79
C MET A 63 -3.80 -0.65 -14.82
N PRO A 64 -4.19 -1.58 -13.91
CA PRO A 64 -3.20 -2.22 -13.03
C PRO A 64 -2.09 -2.94 -13.82
N ILE A 65 -2.48 -3.67 -14.87
CA ILE A 65 -1.55 -4.37 -15.75
C ILE A 65 -0.82 -3.38 -16.65
N VAL A 66 -1.56 -2.44 -17.26
CA VAL A 66 -0.97 -1.47 -18.20
C VAL A 66 0.10 -0.65 -17.48
N ALA A 67 -0.17 -0.16 -16.27
CA ALA A 67 0.80 0.56 -15.46
C ALA A 67 2.01 -0.32 -15.12
N ALA A 68 1.79 -1.56 -14.68
CA ALA A 68 2.87 -2.49 -14.38
C ALA A 68 3.77 -2.75 -15.60
N ILE A 69 3.20 -3.06 -16.77
CA ILE A 69 3.95 -3.38 -17.98
C ILE A 69 4.69 -2.15 -18.54
N LEU A 70 4.06 -0.97 -18.51
CA LEU A 70 4.65 0.22 -19.11
C LEU A 70 5.71 0.87 -18.23
N PHE A 71 5.45 1.00 -16.92
CA PHE A 71 6.31 1.78 -16.04
C PHE A 71 7.33 0.94 -15.25
N LEU A 72 7.07 -0.35 -15.01
CA LEU A 72 8.03 -1.19 -14.30
C LEU A 72 9.34 -1.34 -15.09
N PRO A 73 9.34 -1.72 -16.40
CA PRO A 73 10.58 -1.82 -17.16
C PRO A 73 11.25 -0.47 -17.33
N LEU A 74 10.48 0.62 -17.43
CA LEU A 74 11.01 1.97 -17.50
C LEU A 74 11.75 2.35 -16.20
N ALA A 75 11.21 1.99 -15.03
CA ALA A 75 11.87 2.20 -13.74
C ALA A 75 13.20 1.46 -13.65
N TYR A 76 13.28 0.22 -14.13
CA TYR A 76 14.53 -0.54 -14.25
C TYR A 76 15.51 0.11 -15.21
N ARG A 77 15.04 0.51 -16.40
CA ARG A 77 15.88 1.14 -17.44
C ARG A 77 16.46 2.48 -17.00
N CYS A 78 15.70 3.26 -16.25
CA CYS A 78 16.13 4.54 -15.67
C CYS A 78 16.82 4.39 -14.31
N ARG A 79 16.84 3.19 -13.71
CA ARG A 79 17.32 2.91 -12.34
C ARG A 79 16.78 3.89 -11.29
N SER A 80 15.54 4.33 -11.45
CA SER A 80 14.97 5.40 -10.62
C SER A 80 14.02 4.86 -9.55
N GLN A 81 14.44 4.99 -8.29
CA GLN A 81 13.65 4.61 -7.11
C GLN A 81 12.34 5.40 -7.00
N LYS A 82 12.36 6.68 -7.37
CA LYS A 82 11.16 7.54 -7.32
C LYS A 82 10.13 7.12 -8.36
N LEU A 83 10.59 6.75 -9.55
CA LEU A 83 9.71 6.27 -10.61
C LEU A 83 9.09 4.92 -10.23
N PHE A 84 9.88 4.02 -9.64
CA PHE A 84 9.37 2.76 -9.09
C PHE A 84 8.32 2.99 -8.00
N LEU A 85 8.59 3.88 -7.04
CA LEU A 85 7.65 4.22 -5.97
C LEU A 85 6.32 4.73 -6.53
N LEU A 86 6.37 5.66 -7.48
CA LEU A 86 5.19 6.24 -8.08
C LEU A 86 4.41 5.21 -8.91
N ASN A 87 5.11 4.30 -9.59
CA ASN A 87 4.49 3.18 -10.27
C ASN A 87 3.80 2.20 -9.32
N ALA A 88 4.46 1.85 -8.21
CA ALA A 88 3.88 0.97 -7.21
C ALA A 88 2.58 1.58 -6.64
N ILE A 89 2.57 2.88 -6.37
CA ILE A 89 1.36 3.61 -5.95
C ILE A 89 0.29 3.57 -7.05
N ALA A 90 0.65 3.85 -8.31
CA ALA A 90 -0.30 3.84 -9.42
C ALA A 90 -0.93 2.46 -9.65
N VAL A 91 -0.12 1.38 -9.60
CA VAL A 91 -0.61 -0.01 -9.73
C VAL A 91 -1.51 -0.38 -8.56
N CYS A 92 -1.13 -0.08 -7.32
CA CYS A 92 -1.96 -0.38 -6.14
C CYS A 92 -3.27 0.41 -6.16
N SER A 93 -3.19 1.69 -6.53
CA SER A 93 -4.33 2.57 -6.72
C SER A 93 -5.29 2.01 -7.76
N ALA A 94 -4.79 1.69 -8.96
CA ALA A 94 -5.55 1.10 -10.06
C ALA A 94 -6.15 -0.27 -9.69
N LEU A 95 -5.42 -1.07 -8.91
CA LEU A 95 -5.84 -2.40 -8.50
C LEU A 95 -7.00 -2.36 -7.52
N LEU A 96 -6.94 -1.45 -6.54
CA LEU A 96 -8.04 -1.21 -5.60
C LEU A 96 -9.32 -0.81 -6.32
N SER A 97 -9.19 0.07 -7.30
CA SER A 97 -10.29 0.48 -8.15
C SER A 97 -10.91 -0.68 -8.93
N SER A 98 -10.08 -1.45 -9.67
CA SER A 98 -10.57 -2.61 -10.45
C SER A 98 -11.22 -3.67 -9.54
N LEU A 99 -10.67 -3.88 -8.34
CA LEU A 99 -11.26 -4.79 -7.36
C LEU A 99 -12.61 -4.25 -6.84
N ALA A 100 -12.74 -2.94 -6.60
CA ALA A 100 -13.99 -2.33 -6.15
C ALA A 100 -15.14 -2.48 -7.16
N GLU A 101 -14.83 -2.58 -8.46
CA GLU A 101 -15.80 -2.86 -9.53
C GLU A 101 -16.26 -4.32 -9.59
N ILE A 102 -15.45 -5.25 -9.08
CA ILE A 102 -15.75 -6.70 -9.12
C ILE A 102 -16.46 -7.16 -7.83
N VAL A 103 -16.42 -6.34 -6.80
CA VAL A 103 -16.95 -6.65 -5.48
C VAL A 103 -18.49 -6.67 -5.52
N THR A 104 -19.04 -7.87 -5.50
CA THR A 104 -20.48 -8.12 -5.39
C THR A 104 -20.89 -8.48 -3.97
N LYS A 105 -22.14 -8.15 -3.62
CA LYS A 105 -22.77 -8.57 -2.37
C LYS A 105 -22.81 -10.09 -2.32
N GLY A 106 -22.01 -10.69 -1.43
CA GLY A 106 -21.89 -12.13 -1.33
C GLY A 106 -20.87 -12.75 -2.28
N SER A 107 -19.74 -12.09 -2.55
CA SER A 107 -18.51 -12.74 -3.05
C SER A 107 -17.45 -12.86 -1.94
N ILE A 108 -16.44 -13.71 -2.14
CA ILE A 108 -15.23 -13.81 -1.30
C ILE A 108 -14.21 -12.71 -1.69
N LEU A 109 -14.35 -12.17 -2.91
CA LEU A 109 -13.49 -11.14 -3.49
C LEU A 109 -13.29 -9.88 -2.62
N PRO A 110 -14.28 -9.40 -1.84
CA PRO A 110 -14.10 -8.42 -0.78
C PRO A 110 -12.87 -8.56 0.12
N SER A 111 -12.53 -9.77 0.58
CA SER A 111 -11.39 -9.95 1.46
C SER A 111 -10.07 -9.81 0.71
N LEU A 112 -10.07 -10.13 -0.59
CA LEU A 112 -8.92 -9.95 -1.47
C LEU A 112 -8.71 -8.48 -1.86
N LEU A 113 -9.78 -7.68 -1.97
CA LEU A 113 -9.75 -6.24 -2.31
C LEU A 113 -8.68 -5.48 -1.51
N LEU A 114 -8.69 -5.68 -0.20
CA LEU A 114 -7.92 -4.85 0.74
C LEU A 114 -6.50 -5.39 0.96
N ILE A 115 -6.25 -6.64 0.59
CA ILE A 115 -5.06 -7.36 1.04
C ILE A 115 -4.11 -7.64 -0.12
N LEU A 116 -4.64 -7.75 -1.34
CA LEU A 116 -3.85 -8.05 -2.53
C LEU A 116 -2.75 -7.01 -2.81
N PRO A 117 -2.97 -5.68 -2.69
CA PRO A 117 -1.90 -4.70 -2.87
C PRO A 117 -0.75 -4.90 -1.86
N ALA A 118 -1.08 -5.15 -0.59
CA ALA A 118 -0.09 -5.42 0.44
C ALA A 118 0.71 -6.70 0.14
N ALA A 119 0.00 -7.75 -0.27
CA ALA A 119 0.60 -9.03 -0.62
C ALA A 119 1.58 -8.88 -1.78
N LEU A 120 1.18 -8.17 -2.84
CA LEU A 120 2.00 -7.96 -4.05
C LEU A 120 3.22 -7.09 -3.78
N LEU A 121 3.08 -6.03 -2.97
CA LEU A 121 4.20 -5.16 -2.59
C LEU A 121 5.21 -5.87 -1.69
N TRP A 122 4.74 -6.69 -0.73
CA TRP A 122 5.63 -7.44 0.15
C TRP A 122 6.35 -8.57 -0.59
N SER A 123 5.63 -9.25 -1.50
CA SER A 123 6.16 -10.38 -2.25
C SER A 123 7.11 -10.00 -3.37
N TYR A 124 7.17 -8.70 -3.70
CA TYR A 124 7.99 -8.19 -4.78
C TYR A 124 9.48 -8.52 -4.60
N ASP A 125 10.06 -9.14 -5.63
CA ASP A 125 11.48 -9.46 -5.68
C ASP A 125 12.08 -9.04 -7.03
N ASP A 126 13.23 -8.36 -6.95
CA ASP A 126 13.91 -7.77 -8.12
C ASP A 126 14.80 -8.78 -8.86
N THR A 127 14.96 -9.98 -8.30
CA THR A 127 15.92 -11.01 -8.73
C THR A 127 15.79 -11.36 -10.21
N LEU A 128 14.57 -11.41 -10.75
CA LEU A 128 14.30 -11.67 -12.17
C LEU A 128 14.82 -10.56 -13.09
N TRP A 129 14.85 -9.32 -12.62
CA TRP A 129 15.26 -8.15 -13.41
C TRP A 129 16.73 -7.78 -13.21
N THR A 130 17.35 -8.26 -12.13
CA THR A 130 18.72 -7.93 -11.74
C THR A 130 19.63 -9.15 -11.74
N ILE A 131 19.47 -10.06 -12.70
CA ILE A 131 20.31 -11.25 -12.86
C ILE A 131 21.79 -10.80 -12.94
N GLY A 132 22.58 -11.19 -11.94
CA GLY A 132 24.01 -10.85 -11.84
C GLY A 132 24.35 -9.58 -11.04
N GLN A 133 23.38 -8.81 -10.53
CA GLN A 133 23.64 -7.69 -9.62
C GLN A 133 23.44 -8.12 -8.15
N ARG A 134 24.37 -7.71 -7.28
CA ARG A 134 24.34 -8.08 -5.84
C ARG A 134 23.33 -7.28 -5.01
N GLU A 135 22.88 -6.12 -5.49
CA GLU A 135 22.01 -5.22 -4.71
C GLU A 135 20.59 -5.17 -5.26
N LYS A 136 19.61 -5.45 -4.39
CA LYS A 136 18.18 -5.34 -4.69
C LYS A 136 17.72 -3.89 -4.47
N LEU A 137 17.54 -3.15 -5.56
CA LEU A 137 17.31 -1.70 -5.51
C LEU A 137 15.88 -1.29 -5.13
N PHE A 138 14.88 -2.08 -5.50
CA PHE A 138 13.47 -1.75 -5.42
C PHE A 138 12.70 -2.57 -4.38
N GLN A 139 13.14 -3.80 -4.07
CA GLN A 139 12.54 -4.63 -3.03
C GLN A 139 12.42 -3.93 -1.67
N PRO A 140 13.43 -3.20 -1.14
CA PRO A 140 13.28 -2.49 0.13
C PRO A 140 12.21 -1.40 0.08
N ILE A 141 12.02 -0.77 -1.08
CA ILE A 141 11.01 0.27 -1.29
C ILE A 141 9.61 -0.36 -1.31
N ALA A 142 9.44 -1.46 -2.04
CA ALA A 142 8.18 -2.19 -2.12
C ALA A 142 7.73 -2.68 -0.73
N ARG A 143 8.63 -3.27 0.06
CA ARG A 143 8.33 -3.72 1.43
C ARG A 143 7.98 -2.58 2.37
N ARG A 144 8.66 -1.42 2.28
CA ARG A 144 8.29 -0.22 3.06
C ARG A 144 6.91 0.29 2.68
N LEU A 145 6.58 0.28 1.39
CA LEU A 145 5.26 0.68 0.91
C LEU A 145 4.18 -0.31 1.37
N ALA A 146 4.48 -1.62 1.40
CA ALA A 146 3.57 -2.63 1.93
C ALA A 146 3.24 -2.40 3.41
N VAL A 147 4.25 -2.09 4.23
CA VAL A 147 4.07 -1.77 5.66
C VAL A 147 3.25 -0.49 5.83
N LEU A 148 3.54 0.55 5.05
CA LEU A 148 2.78 1.80 5.08
C LEU A 148 1.31 1.56 4.70
N TYR A 149 1.09 0.78 3.64
CA TYR A 149 -0.23 0.40 3.17
C TYR A 149 -1.00 -0.41 4.22
N LEU A 150 -0.38 -1.44 4.82
CA LEU A 150 -1.00 -2.22 5.89
C LEU A 150 -1.29 -1.38 7.12
N GLY A 151 -0.39 -0.49 7.53
CA GLY A 151 -0.64 0.42 8.65
C GLY A 151 -1.82 1.35 8.39
N GLY A 152 -1.91 1.94 7.19
CA GLY A 152 -3.06 2.75 6.78
C GLY A 152 -4.37 1.93 6.71
N LEU A 153 -4.30 0.71 6.18
CA LEU A 153 -5.44 -0.20 6.09
C LEU A 153 -5.94 -0.61 7.48
N PHE A 154 -5.05 -1.05 8.36
CA PHE A 154 -5.40 -1.46 9.72
C PHE A 154 -5.95 -0.28 10.52
N TYR A 155 -5.39 0.91 10.32
CA TYR A 155 -5.92 2.13 10.88
C TYR A 155 -7.36 2.39 10.41
N TRP A 156 -7.61 2.34 9.10
CA TRP A 156 -8.95 2.52 8.55
C TRP A 156 -9.94 1.46 9.08
N MET A 157 -9.55 0.19 9.03
CA MET A 157 -10.37 -0.95 9.49
C MET A 157 -10.52 -1.00 11.01
N SER A 158 -9.81 -0.17 11.76
CA SER A 158 -9.94 -0.10 13.20
C SER A 158 -11.21 0.63 13.66
N PHE A 159 -11.84 1.44 12.81
CA PHE A 159 -13.02 2.21 13.19
C PHE A 159 -14.30 1.38 13.17
N HIS A 160 -15.20 1.59 14.14
CA HIS A 160 -16.43 0.82 14.27
C HIS A 160 -17.39 1.04 13.08
N TRP A 161 -17.51 2.28 12.61
CA TRP A 161 -18.45 2.66 11.55
C TRP A 161 -18.16 1.96 10.21
N VAL A 162 -16.89 1.60 9.94
CA VAL A 162 -16.49 0.86 8.71
C VAL A 162 -17.18 -0.50 8.62
N TRP A 163 -17.51 -1.09 9.77
CA TRP A 163 -18.16 -2.40 9.88
C TRP A 163 -19.67 -2.31 10.04
N GLY A 164 -20.21 -1.11 10.27
CA GLY A 164 -21.65 -0.88 10.44
C GLY A 164 -22.37 -0.66 9.12
N ASP A 165 -21.73 0.05 8.17
CA ASP A 165 -22.34 0.39 6.88
C ASP A 165 -21.58 -0.28 5.72
N LEU A 166 -22.09 -1.43 5.29
CA LEU A 166 -21.58 -2.20 4.16
C LEU A 166 -22.16 -1.74 2.81
N ALA A 167 -22.77 -0.55 2.72
CA ALA A 167 -23.35 -0.03 1.48
C ALA A 167 -22.36 0.04 0.30
N TRP A 168 -21.06 0.10 0.56
CA TRP A 168 -20.02 0.08 -0.46
C TRP A 168 -19.84 -1.29 -1.16
N TYR A 169 -20.41 -2.37 -0.63
CA TYR A 169 -20.35 -3.73 -1.17
C TYR A 169 -21.42 -4.09 -2.21
N SER A 170 -22.38 -3.21 -2.47
CA SER A 170 -23.51 -3.50 -3.36
C SER A 170 -23.25 -3.03 -4.79
N ARG A 171 -22.23 -3.59 -5.47
CA ARG A 171 -21.97 -3.28 -6.88
C ARG A 171 -22.20 -4.47 -7.80
N ILE A 172 -22.47 -4.14 -9.06
CA ILE A 172 -22.68 -5.08 -10.18
C ILE A 172 -21.30 -5.54 -10.66
N LEU A 173 -21.17 -6.82 -10.98
CA LEU A 173 -19.92 -7.43 -11.43
C LEU A 173 -19.48 -6.88 -12.80
N GLU A 174 -18.44 -6.05 -12.83
CA GLU A 174 -17.82 -5.61 -14.08
C GLU A 174 -16.79 -6.66 -14.55
N TRP A 175 -17.24 -7.65 -15.34
CA TRP A 175 -16.42 -8.80 -15.76
C TRP A 175 -15.14 -8.42 -16.53
N ARG A 176 -15.10 -7.22 -17.12
CA ARG A 176 -13.95 -6.70 -17.89
C ARG A 176 -12.73 -6.38 -17.03
N SER A 177 -12.93 -6.12 -15.74
CA SER A 177 -11.85 -5.84 -14.77
C SER A 177 -11.27 -7.13 -14.17
N LEU A 178 -11.93 -8.29 -14.34
CA LEU A 178 -11.46 -9.58 -13.84
C LEU A 178 -10.06 -10.00 -14.32
N PRO A 179 -9.66 -9.80 -15.59
CA PRO A 179 -8.36 -10.26 -16.07
C PRO A 179 -7.20 -9.60 -15.33
N SER A 180 -7.29 -8.29 -15.06
CA SER A 180 -6.22 -7.54 -14.39
C SER A 180 -6.01 -8.04 -12.96
N VAL A 181 -7.11 -8.25 -12.25
CA VAL A 181 -7.12 -8.79 -10.89
C VAL A 181 -6.64 -10.24 -10.88
N ALA A 182 -7.12 -11.10 -11.78
CA ALA A 182 -6.75 -12.50 -11.84
C ALA A 182 -5.25 -12.71 -12.08
N ILE A 183 -4.68 -11.98 -13.05
CA ILE A 183 -3.25 -12.05 -13.38
C ILE A 183 -2.39 -11.57 -12.21
N LEU A 184 -2.70 -10.41 -11.62
CA LEU A 184 -1.94 -9.88 -10.48
C LEU A 184 -2.08 -10.76 -9.23
N SER A 185 -3.25 -11.36 -9.01
CA SER A 185 -3.46 -12.34 -7.94
C SER A 185 -2.61 -13.59 -8.14
N ALA A 186 -2.58 -14.15 -9.36
CA ALA A 186 -1.76 -15.30 -9.69
C ALA A 186 -0.26 -15.01 -9.49
N ILE A 187 0.20 -13.83 -9.91
CA ILE A 187 1.59 -13.37 -9.67
C ILE A 187 1.87 -13.28 -8.17
N ALA A 188 0.99 -12.65 -7.38
CA ALA A 188 1.16 -12.52 -5.95
C ALA A 188 1.26 -13.89 -5.27
N ILE A 189 0.35 -14.83 -5.60
CA ILE A 189 0.38 -16.20 -5.07
C ILE A 189 1.71 -16.88 -5.40
N GLY A 190 2.14 -16.83 -6.66
CA GLY A 190 3.41 -17.44 -7.09
C GLY A 190 4.62 -16.86 -6.34
N GLN A 191 4.67 -15.54 -6.16
CA GLN A 191 5.76 -14.89 -5.41
C GLN A 191 5.75 -15.23 -3.92
N TRP A 192 4.58 -15.34 -3.30
CA TRP A 192 4.47 -15.78 -1.90
C TRP A 192 4.92 -17.23 -1.71
N ILE A 193 4.53 -18.14 -2.60
CA ILE A 193 4.99 -19.54 -2.59
C ILE A 193 6.52 -19.57 -2.69
N TYR A 194 7.10 -18.82 -3.63
CA TYR A 194 8.55 -18.72 -3.79
C TYR A 194 9.24 -18.21 -2.52
N LEU A 195 8.74 -17.13 -1.91
CA LEU A 195 9.31 -16.54 -0.70
C LEU A 195 9.25 -17.48 0.51
N LEU A 196 8.15 -18.21 0.69
CA LEU A 196 7.97 -19.14 1.81
C LEU A 196 8.88 -20.35 1.69
N ILE A 197 9.13 -20.83 0.46
CA ILE A 197 10.00 -21.99 0.21
C ILE A 197 11.47 -21.59 0.32
N GLN A 198 11.89 -20.49 -0.32
CA GLN A 198 13.32 -20.17 -0.45
C GLN A 198 13.89 -19.36 0.72
N THR A 199 13.11 -18.46 1.31
CA THR A 199 13.61 -17.50 2.30
C THR A 199 12.60 -17.24 3.41
N PRO A 200 12.30 -18.21 4.28
CA PRO A 200 11.39 -18.02 5.40
C PRO A 200 12.01 -17.06 6.43
N GLN A 201 11.83 -15.76 6.20
CA GLN A 201 12.19 -14.70 7.15
C GLN A 201 11.03 -14.50 8.12
N LEU A 202 11.34 -14.33 9.42
CA LEU A 202 10.32 -14.10 10.46
C LEU A 202 9.43 -12.89 10.14
N LYS A 203 9.99 -11.84 9.52
CA LYS A 203 9.24 -10.67 9.04
C LYS A 203 8.20 -11.06 7.98
N THR A 204 8.55 -11.93 7.05
CA THR A 204 7.65 -12.41 5.99
C THR A 204 6.54 -13.28 6.57
N VAL A 205 6.86 -14.17 7.50
CA VAL A 205 5.86 -14.98 8.21
C VAL A 205 4.89 -14.06 8.96
N MET A 206 5.40 -13.07 9.69
CA MET A 206 4.57 -12.11 10.43
C MET A 206 3.63 -11.33 9.50
N ILE A 207 4.14 -10.75 8.41
CA ILE A 207 3.29 -10.02 7.45
C ILE A 207 2.27 -10.96 6.79
N GLY A 208 2.69 -12.19 6.45
CA GLY A 208 1.79 -13.22 5.95
C GLY A 208 0.67 -13.54 6.94
N THR A 209 0.98 -13.70 8.23
CA THR A 209 -0.04 -13.93 9.26
C THR A 209 -1.00 -12.76 9.41
N MET A 210 -0.52 -11.52 9.36
CA MET A 210 -1.38 -10.32 9.42
C MET A 210 -2.32 -10.25 8.21
N ILE A 211 -1.81 -10.55 7.01
CA ILE A 211 -2.58 -10.67 5.76
C ILE A 211 -3.63 -11.79 5.87
N SER A 212 -3.25 -12.97 6.38
CA SER A 212 -4.16 -14.10 6.54
C SER A 212 -5.28 -13.80 7.53
N VAL A 213 -4.95 -13.27 8.71
CA VAL A 213 -5.97 -12.93 9.72
C VAL A 213 -6.89 -11.81 9.21
N SER A 214 -6.36 -10.82 8.48
CA SER A 214 -7.18 -9.77 7.84
C SER A 214 -8.17 -10.38 6.84
N THR A 215 -7.74 -11.37 6.06
CA THR A 215 -8.60 -12.10 5.11
C THR A 215 -9.72 -12.83 5.85
N ILE A 216 -9.36 -13.56 6.92
CA ILE A 216 -10.29 -14.35 7.72
C ILE A 216 -11.34 -13.46 8.39
N VAL A 217 -10.94 -12.34 9.00
CA VAL A 217 -11.87 -11.41 9.65
C VAL A 217 -12.87 -10.83 8.66
N ASN A 218 -12.39 -10.35 7.51
CA ASN A 218 -13.26 -9.83 6.45
C ASN A 218 -14.21 -10.91 5.92
N PHE A 219 -13.70 -12.11 5.65
CA PHE A 219 -14.52 -13.23 5.21
C PHE A 219 -15.61 -13.56 6.23
N TRP A 220 -15.25 -13.68 7.50
CA TRP A 220 -16.19 -14.01 8.58
C TRP A 220 -17.29 -12.96 8.71
N HIS A 221 -16.91 -11.68 8.76
CA HIS A 221 -17.85 -10.57 8.88
C HIS A 221 -18.87 -10.53 7.73
N LEU A 222 -18.43 -10.82 6.51
CA LEU A 222 -19.27 -10.71 5.31
C LEU A 222 -20.08 -11.97 5.00
N ARG A 223 -19.62 -13.16 5.42
CA ARG A 223 -20.19 -14.45 4.98
C ARG A 223 -20.82 -15.28 6.08
N VAL A 224 -20.28 -15.20 7.29
CA VAL A 224 -20.72 -16.05 8.40
C VAL A 224 -21.67 -15.25 9.27
N GLN A 225 -21.14 -14.19 9.89
CA GLN A 225 -21.92 -13.32 10.75
C GLN A 225 -21.22 -11.97 10.89
N PRO A 226 -21.97 -10.85 10.82
CA PRO A 226 -21.43 -9.53 11.10
C PRO A 226 -20.85 -9.47 12.52
N ILE A 227 -19.57 -9.10 12.60
CA ILE A 227 -18.79 -8.95 13.85
C ILE A 227 -18.28 -7.50 14.04
N PRO A 228 -19.16 -6.48 14.09
CA PRO A 228 -18.77 -5.07 14.05
C PRO A 228 -18.01 -4.60 15.31
N ILE A 229 -18.06 -5.36 16.41
CA ILE A 229 -17.30 -5.06 17.65
C ILE A 229 -15.94 -5.75 17.63
N PHE A 230 -15.90 -7.02 17.24
CA PHE A 230 -14.67 -7.82 17.24
C PHE A 230 -13.68 -7.41 16.14
N ALA A 231 -14.16 -7.05 14.96
CA ALA A 231 -13.27 -6.71 13.85
C ALA A 231 -12.41 -5.45 14.13
N PRO A 232 -12.96 -4.32 14.60
CA PRO A 232 -12.18 -3.19 15.08
C PRO A 232 -11.08 -3.55 16.08
N LEU A 233 -11.39 -4.43 17.05
CA LEU A 233 -10.43 -4.84 18.08
C LEU A 233 -9.24 -5.57 17.47
N VAL A 234 -9.49 -6.50 16.54
CA VAL A 234 -8.44 -7.26 15.85
C VAL A 234 -7.53 -6.32 15.04
N PHE A 235 -8.11 -5.39 14.27
CA PHE A 235 -7.31 -4.45 13.48
C PHE A 235 -6.55 -3.44 14.34
N ASN A 236 -7.09 -3.03 15.48
CA ASN A 236 -6.35 -2.24 16.47
C ASN A 236 -5.14 -3.01 17.01
N ALA A 237 -5.32 -4.28 17.40
CA ALA A 237 -4.24 -5.11 17.90
C ALA A 237 -3.15 -5.30 16.83
N MET A 238 -3.53 -5.56 15.58
CA MET A 238 -2.58 -5.65 14.47
C MET A 238 -1.81 -4.36 14.24
N LEU A 239 -2.48 -3.20 14.29
CA LEU A 239 -1.82 -1.90 14.13
C LEU A 239 -0.81 -1.64 15.24
N VAL A 240 -1.13 -1.98 16.50
CA VAL A 240 -0.18 -1.91 17.63
C VAL A 240 1.01 -2.82 17.38
N ILE A 241 0.77 -4.09 17.05
CA ILE A 241 1.84 -5.08 16.80
C ILE A 241 2.75 -4.61 15.66
N LEU A 242 2.17 -4.16 14.54
CA LEU A 242 2.91 -3.64 13.38
C LEU A 242 3.75 -2.42 13.78
N SER A 243 3.19 -1.50 14.56
CA SER A 243 3.88 -0.29 15.04
C SER A 243 5.03 -0.64 15.98
N ILE A 244 4.85 -1.58 16.91
CA ILE A 244 5.90 -2.02 17.83
C ILE A 244 7.04 -2.71 17.08
N VAL A 245 6.72 -3.59 16.12
CA VAL A 245 7.75 -4.31 15.36
C VAL A 245 8.55 -3.36 14.48
N THR A 246 7.89 -2.43 13.80
CA THR A 246 8.56 -1.40 13.01
C THR A 246 9.39 -0.45 13.88
N LEU A 247 8.89 -0.10 15.08
CA LEU A 247 9.64 0.69 16.05
C LEU A 247 10.90 -0.05 16.48
N ARG A 248 10.79 -1.33 16.88
CA ARG A 248 11.94 -2.15 17.27
C ARG A 248 12.96 -2.28 16.14
N ASP A 249 12.52 -2.43 14.89
CA ASP A 249 13.40 -2.49 13.73
C ASP A 249 14.11 -1.14 13.49
N SER A 250 13.38 -0.03 13.61
CA SER A 250 13.95 1.31 13.47
C SER A 250 14.99 1.64 14.56
N LEU A 251 14.77 1.18 15.79
CA LEU A 251 15.70 1.33 16.91
C LEU A 251 16.99 0.52 16.70
N LYS A 252 16.91 -0.63 16.02
CA LYS A 252 18.08 -1.44 15.66
C LYS A 252 18.86 -0.86 14.49
N THR A 253 18.15 -0.35 13.47
CA THR A 253 18.75 0.14 12.23
C THR A 253 19.18 1.60 12.28
N GLY A 254 18.69 2.37 13.26
CA GLY A 254 18.84 3.81 13.32
C GLY A 254 18.11 4.53 12.16
N GLU A 255 17.14 3.88 11.51
CA GLU A 255 16.40 4.50 10.42
C GLU A 255 15.36 5.49 10.95
N ARG A 256 15.68 6.79 10.81
CA ARG A 256 14.84 7.89 11.29
C ARG A 256 13.42 7.88 10.73
N ARG A 257 13.28 7.62 9.43
CA ARG A 257 11.95 7.61 8.78
C ARG A 257 11.05 6.52 9.35
N ALA A 258 11.57 5.31 9.48
CA ALA A 258 10.83 4.19 10.04
C ALA A 258 10.42 4.47 11.49
N PHE A 259 11.31 5.03 12.31
CA PHE A 259 11.01 5.41 13.68
C PHE A 259 9.83 6.39 13.78
N TRP A 260 9.88 7.49 13.02
CA TRP A 260 8.81 8.49 13.03
C TRP A 260 7.48 7.95 12.50
N PHE A 261 7.49 7.07 11.50
CA PHE A 261 6.27 6.40 11.03
C PHE A 261 5.66 5.51 12.12
N SER A 262 6.47 4.75 12.86
CA SER A 262 5.97 3.93 13.96
C SER A 262 5.36 4.77 15.09
N ILE A 263 6.01 5.87 15.49
CA ILE A 263 5.47 6.81 16.48
C ILE A 263 4.18 7.47 15.98
N MET A 264 4.12 7.83 14.69
CA MET A 264 2.93 8.40 14.07
C MET A 264 1.75 7.41 14.14
N PHE A 265 1.95 6.13 13.78
CA PHE A 265 0.88 5.14 13.87
C PHE A 265 0.36 4.95 15.30
N LEU A 266 1.25 4.85 16.29
CA LEU A 266 0.86 4.77 17.70
C LEU A 266 0.08 6.01 18.14
N SER A 267 0.56 7.20 17.77
CA SER A 267 -0.08 8.46 18.15
C SER A 267 -1.47 8.59 17.53
N VAL A 268 -1.56 8.37 16.21
CA VAL A 268 -2.83 8.43 15.48
C VAL A 268 -3.81 7.40 16.05
N GLN A 269 -3.37 6.19 16.38
CA GLN A 269 -4.24 5.19 16.98
C GLN A 269 -4.84 5.64 18.33
N ILE A 270 -4.03 6.22 19.23
CA ILE A 270 -4.51 6.74 20.52
C ILE A 270 -5.48 7.90 20.29
N LEU A 271 -5.12 8.84 19.43
CA LEU A 271 -5.94 10.01 19.11
C LEU A 271 -7.30 9.62 18.55
N SER A 272 -7.34 8.64 17.65
CA SER A 272 -8.59 8.21 17.02
C SER A 272 -9.55 7.57 18.00
N ARG A 273 -9.07 6.80 18.99
CA ARG A 273 -9.93 6.26 20.05
C ARG A 273 -10.48 7.36 20.96
N LEU A 274 -9.66 8.36 21.23
CA LEU A 274 -10.04 9.51 22.04
C LEU A 274 -11.15 10.34 21.38
N LEU A 275 -11.19 10.36 20.04
CA LEU A 275 -12.21 11.04 19.25
C LEU A 275 -13.46 10.19 19.03
N GLU A 276 -13.31 8.88 18.87
CA GLU A 276 -14.42 7.96 18.60
C GLU A 276 -15.26 7.66 19.85
N TYR A 277 -14.64 7.57 21.02
CA TYR A 277 -15.35 7.31 22.27
C TYR A 277 -15.64 8.59 23.04
N GLU A 278 -16.84 8.68 23.59
CA GLU A 278 -17.25 9.77 24.47
C GLU A 278 -16.50 9.69 25.81
N ILE A 279 -15.29 10.26 25.83
CA ILE A 279 -14.48 10.43 27.03
C ILE A 279 -14.72 11.83 27.59
N ASP A 280 -14.80 11.92 28.92
CA ASP A 280 -14.88 13.17 29.69
C ASP A 280 -13.83 14.20 29.22
N SER A 281 -14.27 15.44 29.00
CA SER A 281 -13.45 16.54 28.47
C SER A 281 -12.09 16.75 29.18
N PRO A 282 -11.96 16.68 30.52
CA PRO A 282 -10.65 16.84 31.16
C PRO A 282 -9.70 15.66 30.92
N LEU A 283 -10.23 14.43 30.93
CA LEU A 283 -9.43 13.22 30.71
C LEU A 283 -8.92 13.15 29.26
N ARG A 284 -9.73 13.64 28.32
CA ARG A 284 -9.38 13.82 26.91
C ARG A 284 -8.12 14.68 26.75
N LEU A 285 -8.09 15.86 27.40
CA LEU A 285 -6.96 16.78 27.34
C LEU A 285 -5.70 16.19 27.98
N LEU A 286 -5.85 15.48 29.10
CA LEU A 286 -4.74 14.81 29.78
C LEU A 286 -4.08 13.75 28.89
N ILE A 287 -4.86 12.84 28.30
CA ILE A 287 -4.32 11.80 27.42
C ILE A 287 -3.66 12.42 26.18
N PHE A 288 -4.28 13.46 25.60
CA PHE A 288 -3.71 14.18 24.46
C PHE A 288 -2.34 14.77 24.80
N GLY A 289 -2.25 15.48 25.93
CA GLY A 289 -0.99 16.04 26.43
C GLY A 289 0.07 14.97 26.70
N ALA A 290 -0.31 13.89 27.39
CA ALA A 290 0.58 12.77 27.70
C ALA A 290 1.12 12.09 26.43
N CYS A 291 0.26 11.86 25.43
CA CYS A 291 0.65 11.29 24.14
C CYS A 291 1.66 12.18 23.41
N GLY A 292 1.38 13.49 23.32
CA GLY A 292 2.27 14.46 22.67
C GLY A 292 3.63 14.55 23.35
N ILE A 293 3.66 14.68 24.69
CA ILE A 293 4.90 14.74 25.48
C ILE A 293 5.70 13.44 25.29
N SER A 294 5.04 12.28 25.35
CA SER A 294 5.69 10.98 25.16
C SER A 294 6.33 10.84 23.78
N ALA A 295 5.63 11.29 22.73
CA ALA A 295 6.17 11.27 21.36
C ALA A 295 7.39 12.19 21.19
N ILE A 296 7.35 13.40 21.77
CA ILE A 296 8.48 14.34 21.73
C ILE A 296 9.68 13.78 22.51
N ALA A 297 9.45 13.28 23.73
CA ALA A 297 10.50 12.70 24.56
C ALA A 297 11.16 11.50 23.88
N ALA A 298 10.37 10.58 23.32
CA ALA A 298 10.88 9.44 22.56
C ALA A 298 11.70 9.88 21.33
N GLY A 299 11.23 10.91 20.62
CA GLY A 299 11.92 11.46 19.45
C GLY A 299 13.27 12.11 19.80
N LEU A 300 13.31 12.93 20.85
CA LEU A 300 14.56 13.56 21.32
C LEU A 300 15.57 12.50 21.80
N TRP A 301 15.10 11.51 22.56
CA TRP A 301 15.93 10.40 23.01
C TRP A 301 16.52 9.61 21.84
N PHE A 302 15.70 9.29 20.83
CA PHE A 302 16.15 8.57 19.64
C PHE A 302 17.17 9.38 18.83
N GLU A 303 16.89 10.65 18.58
CA GLU A 303 17.82 11.54 17.86
C GLU A 303 19.15 11.70 18.59
N HIS A 304 19.12 11.81 19.92
CA HIS A 304 20.34 11.82 20.73
C HIS A 304 21.14 10.52 20.56
N ARG A 305 20.48 9.36 20.69
CA ARG A 305 21.14 8.05 20.52
C ARG A 305 21.78 7.88 19.15
N VAL A 306 21.09 8.28 18.08
CA VAL A 306 21.61 8.18 16.71
C VAL A 306 22.80 9.11 16.46
N ARG A 307 22.87 10.26 17.15
CA ARG A 307 24.01 11.20 17.05
C ARG A 307 25.24 10.73 17.81
N VAL A 308 25.06 10.05 18.94
CA VAL A 308 26.17 9.58 19.81
C VAL A 308 26.86 8.33 19.24
N LEU A 309 26.18 7.54 18.40
CA LEU A 309 26.76 6.36 17.77
C LEU A 309 27.84 6.72 16.73
N PRO A 310 29.06 6.16 16.82
CA PRO A 310 30.11 6.43 15.86
C PRO A 310 29.74 5.94 14.44
N PRO A 311 30.24 6.59 13.36
CA PRO A 311 29.83 6.30 11.98
C PRO A 311 30.08 4.84 11.54
N THR A 312 31.09 4.19 12.11
CA THR A 312 31.44 2.79 11.87
C THR A 312 30.40 1.83 12.41
N GLU A 313 29.90 2.04 13.64
CA GLU A 313 28.83 1.21 14.21
C GLU A 313 27.50 1.41 13.48
N LEU A 314 27.18 2.64 13.08
CA LEU A 314 25.99 2.94 12.26
C LEU A 314 26.01 2.21 10.92
N LYS A 315 27.19 2.11 10.28
CA LYS A 315 27.36 1.34 9.04
C LYS A 315 27.20 -0.15 9.29
N HIS A 316 27.77 -0.69 10.37
CA HIS A 316 27.61 -2.09 10.76
C HIS A 316 26.15 -2.45 11.06
N LEU A 317 25.43 -1.62 11.81
CA LEU A 317 24.00 -1.81 12.12
C LEU A 317 23.13 -1.82 10.86
N ARG A 318 23.41 -0.93 9.90
CA ARG A 318 22.71 -0.93 8.60
C ARG A 318 23.02 -2.18 7.77
N THR A 319 24.28 -2.62 7.74
CA THR A 319 24.65 -3.83 6.98
C THR A 319 24.15 -5.13 7.63
N ALA A 320 24.06 -5.19 8.95
CA ALA A 320 23.56 -6.35 9.68
C ALA A 320 22.04 -6.51 9.56
N ALA A 321 21.29 -5.42 9.41
CA ALA A 321 19.84 -5.44 9.25
C ALA A 321 19.35 -5.81 7.83
N HIS A 322 20.24 -5.78 6.85
CA HIS A 322 19.98 -6.17 5.46
C HIS A 322 20.38 -7.63 5.13
N ARG A 323 20.97 -8.35 6.09
CA ARG A 323 21.16 -9.81 6.03
C ARG A 323 19.97 -10.50 6.70
#